data_AF-M8BHI4-F1
#
_entry.id   AF-M8BHI4-F1
#
_cell.length_a   1.000
_cell.length_b   1.000
_cell.length_c   1.000
_cell.angle_alpha   90.00
_cell.angle_beta   90.00
_cell.angle_gamma   90.00
#
_symmetry.space_group_name_H-M   'P 1'
#
loop_
_entity.id
_entity.type
_entity.pdbx_description
1 polymer ?
#
loop_
_entity_poly.entity_id
_entity_poly.type
_entity_poly.pdbx_seq_one_letter_code
_entity_poly.pdbx_strand_id
1 'polypeptide(L)'
;MDADNSTDAICNAVAIAGFLNATLIIPNFHFHSIWKDPSKFRDIYDEEHFVKRLQNDVRVVNKAPDFIMERFGHNLSNVFNFKIKAWSSSTYYKDVVLPKLVEERGANGYRKSYPRLYYVLDYRFIRISPFANRLSFDAPPVVQRLRCLVNFEALKFSNPIATLSETLISRMRERSAESNGKYIAVHLRFEEDMVAFSCCVYDGGDEEKKEMDVAREIGWRGKFTRRGKVIRPGIIRMNGKCPLTPLEVGLMLRGMGFNNKTAIYLASGKIYKSEKTMAPLLEMFPLLQTKETLASDEELAPFKMEVIETSLTQHESTQ
;
A
#
# COMPACT_ATOMS: atom_id res chain seq x y z
N MET A 1 5.17 -3.59 12.90
CA MET A 1 4.46 -4.47 11.94
C MET A 1 4.98 -4.12 10.56
N ASP A 2 5.10 -5.10 9.67
CA ASP A 2 5.60 -4.81 8.32
C ASP A 2 4.41 -4.67 7.37
N ALA A 3 3.97 -3.44 7.21
CA ALA A 3 2.81 -3.06 6.42
C ALA A 3 3.16 -3.00 4.93
N ASP A 4 2.19 -3.26 4.06
CA ASP A 4 2.26 -2.69 2.72
C ASP A 4 2.13 -1.16 2.84
N ASN A 5 2.57 -0.40 1.83
CA ASN A 5 2.44 1.06 1.79
C ASN A 5 0.95 1.47 1.57
N SER A 6 0.05 0.90 2.37
CA SER A 6 -1.38 1.19 2.38
C SER A 6 -1.75 1.87 3.69
N THR A 7 -2.48 2.97 3.59
CA THR A 7 -3.04 3.69 4.73
C THR A 7 -3.85 2.76 5.63
N ASP A 8 -4.63 1.82 5.04
CA ASP A 8 -5.40 0.82 5.77
C ASP A 8 -4.52 -0.08 6.66
N ALA A 9 -3.39 -0.57 6.16
CA ALA A 9 -2.49 -1.39 6.96
C ALA A 9 -1.89 -0.62 8.14
N ILE A 10 -1.52 0.65 7.95
CA ILE A 10 -1.01 1.50 9.03
C ILE A 10 -2.12 1.74 10.07
N CYS A 11 -3.32 2.11 9.64
CA CYS A 11 -4.49 2.30 10.50
C CYS A 11 -4.80 1.04 11.32
N ASN A 12 -4.78 -0.13 10.67
CA ASN A 12 -4.98 -1.42 11.32
C ASN A 12 -3.87 -1.73 12.34
N ALA A 13 -2.62 -1.41 12.03
CA ALA A 13 -1.49 -1.67 12.91
C ALA A 13 -1.59 -0.86 14.20
N VAL A 14 -1.91 0.43 14.10
CA VAL A 14 -2.16 1.30 15.26
C VAL A 14 -3.38 0.84 16.04
N ALA A 15 -4.48 0.52 15.36
CA ALA A 15 -5.71 0.10 16.03
C ALA A 15 -5.52 -1.19 16.83
N ILE A 16 -4.78 -2.17 16.29
CA ILE A 16 -4.43 -3.40 17.03
C ILE A 16 -3.46 -3.10 18.17
N ALA A 17 -2.43 -2.27 17.95
CA ALA A 17 -1.50 -1.92 19.03
C ALA A 17 -2.23 -1.26 20.20
N GLY A 18 -3.13 -0.31 19.94
CA GLY A 18 -3.97 0.30 20.98
C GLY A 18 -4.92 -0.70 21.63
N PHE A 19 -5.59 -1.55 20.84
CA PHE A 19 -6.50 -2.57 21.36
C PHE A 19 -5.82 -3.58 22.28
N LEU A 20 -4.55 -3.92 22.00
CA LEU A 20 -3.74 -4.82 22.81
C LEU A 20 -2.94 -4.11 23.91
N ASN A 21 -3.07 -2.78 24.05
CA ASN A 21 -2.23 -1.95 24.89
C ASN A 21 -0.72 -2.20 24.68
N ALA A 22 -0.32 -2.39 23.43
CA ALA A 22 1.03 -2.68 23.00
C ALA A 22 1.75 -1.41 22.52
N THR A 23 3.08 -1.42 22.61
CA THR A 23 3.90 -0.41 21.94
C THR A 23 4.04 -0.74 20.46
N LEU A 24 3.70 0.20 19.59
CA LEU A 24 3.90 0.08 18.16
C LEU A 24 5.28 0.63 17.79
N ILE A 25 6.08 -0.17 17.09
CA ILE A 25 7.20 0.37 16.31
C ILE A 25 6.63 0.87 14.97
N ILE A 26 7.03 2.06 14.54
CA ILE A 26 6.63 2.66 13.26
C ILE A 26 6.67 1.59 12.16
N PRO A 27 5.58 1.42 11.39
CA PRO A 27 5.53 0.39 10.37
C PRO A 27 6.64 0.54 9.35
N ASN A 28 7.35 -0.56 9.09
CA ASN A 28 8.31 -0.61 8.00
C ASN A 28 7.57 -0.98 6.72
N PHE A 29 7.78 -0.21 5.66
CA PHE A 29 7.21 -0.52 4.35
C PHE A 29 8.04 -1.60 3.67
N HIS A 30 7.39 -2.73 3.38
CA HIS A 30 8.05 -3.80 2.65
C HIS A 30 8.30 -3.38 1.20
N PHE A 31 9.55 -3.53 0.77
CA PHE A 31 9.90 -3.46 -0.65
C PHE A 31 9.13 -4.54 -1.41
N HIS A 32 8.21 -4.11 -2.27
CA HIS A 32 7.40 -5.02 -3.09
C HIS A 32 8.06 -5.20 -4.46
N SER A 33 8.10 -6.44 -4.97
CA SER A 33 8.77 -6.76 -6.25
C SER A 33 8.17 -6.05 -7.47
N ILE A 34 6.91 -5.60 -7.37
CA ILE A 34 6.16 -4.91 -8.42
C ILE A 34 6.42 -3.40 -8.35
N TRP A 35 6.14 -2.78 -7.19
CA TRP A 35 6.21 -1.34 -7.01
C TRP A 35 7.63 -0.81 -6.89
N LYS A 36 8.57 -1.67 -6.45
CA LYS A 36 10.00 -1.37 -6.25
C LYS A 36 10.24 -0.03 -5.53
N ASP A 37 9.37 0.29 -4.58
CA ASP A 37 9.38 1.54 -3.82
C ASP A 37 10.25 1.37 -2.56
N PRO A 38 11.42 2.03 -2.46
CA PRO A 38 12.28 1.99 -1.27
C PRO A 38 11.85 2.94 -0.15
N SER A 39 10.86 3.81 -0.36
CA SER A 39 10.49 4.88 0.58
C SER A 39 10.18 4.32 1.97
N LYS A 40 10.59 5.09 2.97
CA LYS A 40 10.32 4.84 4.38
C LYS A 40 9.13 5.66 4.84
N PHE A 41 8.64 5.34 6.04
CA PHE A 41 7.52 6.02 6.66
C PHE A 41 7.67 7.55 6.62
N ARG A 42 8.84 8.06 7.07
CA ARG A 42 9.16 9.49 7.10
C ARG A 42 9.25 10.18 5.74
N ASP A 43 9.48 9.43 4.67
CA ASP A 43 9.59 10.00 3.32
C ASP A 43 8.18 10.38 2.81
N ILE A 44 7.16 9.63 3.26
CA ILE A 44 5.76 9.79 2.85
C ILE A 44 4.95 10.58 3.88
N TYR A 45 5.13 10.31 5.17
CA TYR A 45 4.33 10.85 6.25
C TYR A 45 5.17 11.66 7.24
N ASP A 46 4.55 12.67 7.85
CA ASP A 46 5.11 13.41 8.97
C ASP A 46 5.18 12.50 10.22
N GLU A 47 6.36 11.93 10.45
CA GLU A 47 6.64 11.01 11.54
C GLU A 47 6.43 11.66 12.92
N GLU A 48 6.86 12.90 13.10
CA GLU A 48 6.77 13.61 14.38
C GLU A 48 5.32 13.90 14.73
N HIS A 49 4.54 14.40 13.77
CA HIS A 49 3.10 14.62 13.93
C HIS A 49 2.38 13.30 14.22
N PHE A 50 2.72 12.21 13.52
CA PHE A 50 2.13 10.89 13.72
C PHE A 50 2.32 10.39 15.16
N VAL A 51 3.57 10.41 15.66
CA VAL A 51 3.89 9.98 17.04
C VAL A 51 3.19 10.88 18.06
N LYS A 52 3.27 12.20 17.88
CA LYS A 52 2.67 13.18 18.80
C LYS A 52 1.15 13.05 18.85
N ARG A 53 0.48 12.87 17.70
CA ARG A 53 -0.98 12.77 17.64
C ARG A 53 -1.50 11.54 18.37
N LEU A 54 -0.74 10.44 18.34
CA LEU A 54 -1.14 9.16 18.94
C LEU A 54 -0.70 9.00 20.40
N GLN A 55 0.07 9.91 20.99
CA GLN A 55 0.70 9.74 22.30
C GLN A 55 -0.25 9.36 23.46
N ASN A 56 -1.52 9.78 23.40
CA ASN A 56 -2.55 9.50 24.41
C ASN A 56 -3.38 8.23 24.11
N ASP A 57 -3.24 7.66 22.91
CA ASP A 57 -4.05 6.57 22.40
C ASP A 57 -3.21 5.29 22.23
N VAL A 58 -1.99 5.40 21.69
CA VAL A 58 -1.06 4.30 21.43
C VAL A 58 0.38 4.78 21.60
N ARG A 59 1.20 4.06 22.36
CA ARG A 59 2.64 4.36 22.43
C ARG A 59 3.31 3.95 21.12
N VAL A 60 3.81 4.93 20.37
CA VAL A 60 4.56 4.71 19.13
C VAL A 60 6.04 5.05 19.35
N VAL A 61 6.93 4.19 18.84
CA VAL A 61 8.39 4.41 18.88
C VAL A 61 8.99 4.22 17.48
N ASN A 62 10.04 4.97 17.17
CA ASN A 62 10.72 4.91 15.87
C ASN A 62 11.52 3.62 15.66
N LYS A 63 12.22 3.16 16.71
CA LYS A 63 13.01 1.92 16.70
C LYS A 63 12.76 1.09 17.94
N ALA A 64 13.00 -0.21 17.83
CA ALA A 64 13.08 -1.07 19.00
C ALA A 64 14.25 -0.59 19.90
N PRO A 65 14.08 -0.58 21.23
CA PRO A 65 15.17 -0.31 22.15
C PRO A 65 16.33 -1.29 21.95
N ASP A 66 17.57 -0.80 22.04
CA ASP A 66 18.77 -1.58 21.69
C ASP A 66 18.91 -2.84 22.58
N PHE A 67 18.62 -2.74 23.88
CA PHE A 67 18.61 -3.88 24.82
C PHE A 67 17.59 -4.98 24.48
N ILE A 68 16.53 -4.67 23.74
CA ILE A 68 15.59 -5.69 23.22
C ILE A 68 16.21 -6.36 22.01
N MET A 69 16.82 -5.57 21.12
CA MET A 69 17.42 -6.03 19.86
C MET A 69 18.68 -6.86 20.06
N GLU A 70 19.46 -6.62 21.11
CA GLU A 70 20.63 -7.44 21.48
C GLU A 70 20.28 -8.93 21.59
N ARG A 71 19.11 -9.26 22.17
CA ARG A 71 18.61 -10.65 22.30
C ARG A 71 18.40 -11.35 20.96
N PHE A 72 18.24 -10.57 19.90
CA PHE A 72 18.02 -11.02 18.53
C PHE A 72 19.25 -10.77 17.65
N GLY A 73 20.41 -10.43 18.23
CA GLY A 73 21.63 -10.12 17.48
C GLY A 73 21.48 -8.91 16.56
N HIS A 74 20.66 -7.93 16.96
CA HIS A 74 20.29 -6.76 16.16
C HIS A 74 19.66 -7.09 14.79
N ASN A 75 19.11 -8.30 14.63
CA ASN A 75 18.50 -8.75 13.39
C ASN A 75 17.00 -9.03 13.57
N LEU A 76 16.15 -8.21 12.96
CA LEU A 76 14.69 -8.36 12.99
C LEU A 76 14.19 -9.68 12.41
N SER A 77 14.98 -10.36 11.58
CA SER A 77 14.63 -11.68 11.04
C SER A 77 14.63 -12.77 12.11
N ASN A 78 15.38 -12.57 13.20
CA ASN A 78 15.43 -13.48 14.34
C ASN A 78 14.21 -13.29 15.28
N VAL A 79 13.47 -12.19 15.13
CA VAL A 79 12.23 -11.95 15.89
C VAL A 79 11.13 -12.84 15.33
N PHE A 80 10.37 -13.47 16.23
CA PHE A 80 9.27 -14.33 15.85
C PHE A 80 8.27 -13.58 14.97
N ASN A 81 8.06 -14.11 13.76
CA ASN A 81 7.12 -13.57 12.80
C ASN A 81 5.77 -14.26 12.91
N PHE A 82 4.79 -13.54 13.44
CA PHE A 82 3.41 -13.98 13.55
C PHE A 82 2.70 -13.85 12.21
N LYS A 83 2.26 -14.98 11.64
CA LYS A 83 1.48 -15.00 10.39
C LYS A 83 -0.01 -14.93 10.70
N ILE A 84 -0.64 -13.82 10.34
CA ILE A 84 -2.07 -13.57 10.54
C ILE A 84 -2.85 -13.90 9.26
N LYS A 85 -4.00 -14.55 9.42
CA LYS A 85 -4.93 -14.79 8.30
C LYS A 85 -5.53 -13.46 7.85
N ALA A 86 -5.84 -13.33 6.55
CA ALA A 86 -6.55 -12.16 6.06
C ALA A 86 -7.89 -12.00 6.79
N TRP A 87 -8.23 -10.76 7.14
CA TRP A 87 -9.48 -10.39 7.81
C TRP A 87 -9.70 -11.06 9.17
N SER A 88 -8.63 -11.30 9.95
CA SER A 88 -8.76 -11.81 11.32
C SER A 88 -9.52 -10.84 12.22
N SER A 89 -10.34 -11.36 13.13
CA SER A 89 -11.13 -10.57 14.08
C SER A 89 -10.24 -9.92 15.16
N SER A 90 -10.71 -8.83 15.75
CA SER A 90 -10.06 -8.23 16.94
C SER A 90 -9.88 -9.24 18.09
N THR A 91 -10.88 -10.11 18.31
CA THR A 91 -10.82 -11.20 19.28
C THR A 91 -9.67 -12.18 19.01
N TYR A 92 -9.38 -12.50 17.74
CA TYR A 92 -8.22 -13.34 17.40
C TYR A 92 -6.89 -12.71 17.87
N TYR A 93 -6.76 -11.39 17.75
CA TYR A 93 -5.58 -10.69 18.28
C TYR A 93 -5.51 -10.79 19.80
N LYS A 94 -6.64 -10.63 20.50
CA LYS A 94 -6.68 -10.75 21.96
C LYS A 94 -6.38 -12.17 22.44
N ASP A 95 -6.91 -13.18 21.77
CA ASP A 95 -6.89 -14.56 22.27
C ASP A 95 -5.66 -15.34 21.81
N VAL A 96 -5.05 -14.94 20.68
CA VAL A 96 -3.95 -15.70 20.07
C VAL A 96 -2.67 -14.88 19.99
N VAL A 97 -2.75 -13.58 19.69
CA VAL A 97 -1.57 -12.72 19.53
C VAL A 97 -1.10 -12.17 20.88
N LEU A 98 -2.03 -11.67 21.71
CA LEU A 98 -1.69 -11.08 23.01
C LEU A 98 -0.99 -12.05 23.97
N PRO A 99 -1.42 -13.33 24.12
CA PRO A 99 -0.71 -14.25 25.00
C PRO A 99 0.73 -14.45 24.56
N LYS A 100 0.99 -14.40 23.24
CA LYS A 100 2.33 -14.47 22.66
C LYS A 100 3.10 -13.15 22.72
N LEU A 101 2.49 -12.05 23.12
CA LEU A 101 3.15 -10.77 23.35
C LEU A 101 3.49 -10.54 24.83
N VAL A 102 2.76 -11.22 25.73
CA VAL A 102 2.82 -11.02 27.19
C VAL A 102 3.38 -12.25 27.91
N GLU A 103 3.84 -13.29 27.19
CA GLU A 103 4.38 -14.52 27.79
C GLU A 103 5.65 -14.21 28.61
N GLU A 104 5.44 -13.88 29.90
CA GLU A 104 6.46 -13.83 30.95
C GLU A 104 6.66 -15.23 31.53
N ARG A 105 7.91 -15.58 31.83
CA ARG A 105 8.21 -16.75 32.65
C ARG A 105 7.51 -16.64 34.03
N GLY A 106 6.48 -17.46 34.24
CA GLY A 106 6.19 -18.12 35.52
C GLY A 106 5.39 -17.36 36.58
N ALA A 107 4.06 -17.52 36.56
CA ALA A 107 3.21 -17.36 37.74
C ALA A 107 2.12 -18.46 37.77
N ASN A 108 2.54 -19.73 37.85
CA ASN A 108 1.82 -20.78 38.58
C ASN A 108 2.70 -22.03 38.72
N GLY A 109 2.95 -22.42 39.96
CA GLY A 109 3.86 -23.50 40.34
C GLY A 109 3.38 -24.89 39.95
N TYR A 110 3.72 -25.33 38.74
CA TYR A 110 3.75 -26.75 38.40
C TYR A 110 5.05 -27.10 37.69
N ARG A 111 6.02 -27.57 38.48
CA ARG A 111 7.28 -28.15 38.00
C ARG A 111 6.97 -29.55 37.43
N LYS A 112 6.51 -29.62 36.18
CA LYS A 112 6.46 -30.90 35.45
C LYS A 112 7.87 -31.26 34.98
N SER A 113 8.46 -32.23 35.66
CA SER A 113 9.70 -32.89 35.26
C SER A 113 9.47 -33.66 33.96
N TYR A 114 9.90 -33.10 32.84
CA TYR A 114 10.15 -33.85 31.61
C TYR A 114 11.49 -33.35 31.01
N PRO A 115 12.49 -34.23 30.81
CA PRO A 115 13.71 -33.85 30.15
C PRO A 115 13.53 -34.03 28.64
N ARG A 116 12.96 -33.01 27.97
CA ARG A 116 13.10 -32.86 26.52
C ARG A 116 13.21 -31.37 26.15
N LEU A 117 14.38 -31.04 25.63
CA LEU A 117 14.82 -29.79 25.02
C LEU A 117 13.71 -29.14 24.15
N TYR A 118 12.97 -28.18 24.71
CA TYR A 118 12.09 -27.28 23.96
C TYR A 118 12.37 -25.85 24.40
N TYR A 119 12.70 -25.03 23.40
CA TYR A 119 13.06 -23.62 23.46
C TYR A 119 12.03 -22.80 24.24
N VAL A 120 12.46 -22.21 25.35
CA VAL A 120 11.70 -21.23 26.11
C VAL A 120 11.82 -19.90 25.37
N LEU A 121 10.80 -19.50 24.61
CA LEU A 121 10.78 -18.21 23.93
C LEU A 121 10.00 -17.20 24.78
N ASP A 122 10.78 -16.29 25.37
CA ASP A 122 10.39 -15.16 26.21
C ASP A 122 9.91 -14.02 25.30
N TYR A 123 8.59 -13.82 25.16
CA TYR A 123 8.07 -12.88 24.17
C TYR A 123 7.66 -11.56 24.79
N ARG A 124 8.50 -10.53 24.58
CA ARG A 124 8.18 -9.10 24.79
C ARG A 124 8.25 -8.29 23.49
N PHE A 125 8.50 -8.97 22.36
CA PHE A 125 8.64 -8.36 21.04
C PHE A 125 8.27 -9.36 19.95
N ILE A 126 7.31 -9.02 19.11
CA ILE A 126 6.86 -9.83 17.98
C ILE A 126 6.85 -9.00 16.70
N ARG A 127 7.05 -9.68 15.57
CA ARG A 127 6.86 -9.11 14.25
C ARG A 127 5.59 -9.69 13.64
N ILE A 128 4.84 -8.88 12.91
CA ILE A 128 3.70 -9.36 12.12
C ILE A 128 3.98 -8.97 10.67
N SER A 129 4.24 -9.97 9.83
CA SER A 129 4.59 -9.79 8.44
C SER A 129 4.15 -10.98 7.57
N PRO A 130 3.52 -10.74 6.40
CA PRO A 130 3.10 -9.43 5.89
C PRO A 130 1.81 -8.92 6.55
N PHE A 131 1.73 -7.61 6.75
CA PHE A 131 0.59 -6.95 7.40
C PHE A 131 -0.28 -6.16 6.39
N ALA A 132 -0.96 -6.89 5.52
CA ALA A 132 -1.92 -6.32 4.55
C ALA A 132 -3.30 -6.98 4.74
N ASN A 133 -4.37 -6.20 4.90
CA ASN A 133 -5.74 -6.72 5.12
C ASN A 133 -5.81 -7.77 6.24
N ARG A 134 -5.16 -7.53 7.39
CA ARG A 134 -5.06 -8.51 8.49
C ARG A 134 -6.07 -8.34 9.61
N LEU A 135 -6.79 -7.20 9.63
CA LEU A 135 -7.85 -6.93 10.60
C LEU A 135 -9.20 -6.86 9.88
N SER A 136 -10.22 -7.52 10.41
CA SER A 136 -11.59 -7.49 9.89
C SER A 136 -12.18 -6.08 9.88
N PHE A 137 -13.11 -5.81 8.96
CA PHE A 137 -13.92 -4.58 9.00
C PHE A 137 -14.89 -4.58 10.17
N ASP A 138 -15.41 -5.75 10.54
CA ASP A 138 -16.24 -5.92 11.74
C ASP A 138 -15.32 -5.90 12.97
N ALA A 139 -15.12 -4.69 13.52
CA ALA A 139 -14.28 -4.43 14.68
C ALA A 139 -15.02 -3.55 15.70
N PRO A 140 -14.77 -3.73 17.01
CA PRO A 140 -15.43 -2.95 18.05
C PRO A 140 -15.23 -1.43 17.90
N PRO A 141 -16.13 -0.60 18.45
CA PRO A 141 -16.07 0.86 18.32
C PRO A 141 -14.72 1.47 18.72
N VAL A 142 -14.05 0.94 19.75
CA VAL A 142 -12.72 1.41 20.18
C VAL A 142 -11.66 1.20 19.08
N VAL A 143 -11.71 0.07 18.37
CA VAL A 143 -10.80 -0.25 17.27
C VAL A 143 -11.10 0.65 16.06
N GLN A 144 -12.37 0.87 15.75
CA GLN A 144 -12.77 1.77 14.66
C GLN A 144 -12.39 3.23 14.95
N ARG A 145 -12.57 3.69 16.18
CA ARG A 145 -12.14 5.03 16.61
C ARG A 145 -10.64 5.23 16.32
N LEU A 146 -9.80 4.25 16.65
CA LEU A 146 -8.36 4.33 16.37
C LEU A 146 -8.05 4.31 14.87
N ARG A 147 -8.74 3.48 14.07
CA ARG A 147 -8.61 3.52 12.61
C ARG A 147 -8.93 4.90 12.04
N CYS A 148 -10.05 5.48 12.43
CA CYS A 148 -10.48 6.81 11.99
C CYS A 148 -9.49 7.89 12.43
N LEU A 149 -9.09 7.88 13.70
CA LEU A 149 -8.10 8.79 14.26
C LEU A 149 -6.82 8.79 13.42
N VAL A 150 -6.33 7.60 13.07
CA VAL A 150 -5.10 7.47 12.29
C VAL A 150 -5.30 7.96 10.87
N ASN A 151 -6.37 7.52 10.22
CA ASN A 151 -6.66 7.81 8.83
C ASN A 151 -6.90 9.30 8.55
N PHE A 152 -7.57 10.00 9.48
CA PHE A 152 -8.02 11.37 9.25
C PHE A 152 -7.19 12.42 9.99
N GLU A 153 -6.48 12.04 11.06
CA GLU A 153 -5.75 13.02 11.87
C GLU A 153 -4.26 12.72 12.02
N ALA A 154 -3.86 11.46 12.26
CA ALA A 154 -2.47 11.14 12.54
C ALA A 154 -1.61 11.01 11.29
N LEU A 155 -2.16 10.50 10.18
CA LEU A 155 -1.44 10.40 8.91
C LEU A 155 -1.54 11.70 8.13
N LYS A 156 -0.48 12.50 8.22
CA LYS A 156 -0.26 13.66 7.36
C LYS A 156 0.93 13.40 6.47
N PHE A 157 0.86 13.88 5.22
CA PHE A 157 2.01 13.79 4.32
C PHE A 157 3.20 14.58 4.85
N SER A 158 4.40 14.14 4.48
CA SER A 158 5.64 14.85 4.78
C SER A 158 5.64 16.25 4.16
N ASN A 159 6.37 17.19 4.76
CA ASN A 159 6.42 18.58 4.28
C ASN A 159 6.80 18.73 2.79
N PRO A 160 7.76 17.96 2.24
CA PRO A 160 8.06 18.02 0.81
C PRO A 160 6.84 17.66 -0.07
N ILE A 161 6.13 16.58 0.26
CA ILE A 161 4.94 16.14 -0.49
C ILE A 161 3.82 17.18 -0.35
N ALA A 162 3.56 17.65 0.86
CA ALA A 162 2.53 18.64 1.12
C ALA A 162 2.80 19.94 0.35
N THR A 163 4.03 20.44 0.39
CA THR A 163 4.42 21.69 -0.31
C THR A 163 4.25 21.56 -1.81
N LEU A 164 4.76 20.48 -2.41
CA LEU A 164 4.58 20.25 -3.84
C LEU A 164 3.09 20.12 -4.20
N SER A 165 2.30 19.44 -3.36
CA SER A 165 0.87 19.26 -3.61
C SER A 165 0.11 20.60 -3.64
N GLU A 166 0.41 21.52 -2.74
CA GLU A 166 -0.20 22.86 -2.74
C GLU A 166 0.18 23.66 -3.99
N THR A 167 1.44 23.57 -4.42
CA THR A 167 1.89 24.17 -5.68
C THR A 167 1.12 23.60 -6.88
N LEU A 168 0.97 22.28 -6.97
CA LEU A 168 0.21 21.62 -8.04
C LEU A 168 -1.27 22.04 -8.03
N ILE A 169 -1.88 22.15 -6.85
CA ILE A 169 -3.27 22.61 -6.69
C ILE A 169 -3.43 24.06 -7.14
N SER A 170 -2.50 24.95 -6.77
CA SER A 170 -2.52 26.36 -7.22
C SER A 170 -2.47 26.44 -8.74
N ARG A 171 -1.52 25.74 -9.36
CA ARG A 171 -1.37 25.70 -10.83
C ARG A 171 -2.59 25.10 -11.52
N MET A 172 -3.20 24.05 -10.94
CA MET A 172 -4.45 23.52 -11.47
C MET A 172 -5.60 24.53 -11.41
N ARG A 173 -5.73 25.28 -10.32
CA ARG A 173 -6.74 26.33 -10.20
C ARG A 173 -6.53 27.43 -11.23
N GLU A 174 -5.29 27.84 -11.47
CA GLU A 174 -4.93 28.81 -12.51
C GLU A 174 -5.28 28.30 -13.92
N ARG A 175 -4.93 27.04 -14.24
CA ARG A 175 -5.31 26.39 -15.51
C ARG A 175 -6.81 26.22 -15.69
N SER A 176 -7.57 26.33 -14.60
CA SER A 176 -9.03 26.19 -14.55
C SER A 176 -9.72 27.54 -14.32
N ALA A 177 -9.10 28.65 -14.72
CA ALA A 177 -9.64 29.99 -14.50
C ALA A 177 -11.04 30.19 -15.12
N GLU A 178 -11.29 29.61 -16.31
CA GLU A 178 -12.61 29.69 -16.99
C GLU A 178 -13.74 29.05 -16.17
N SER A 179 -13.41 28.10 -15.28
CA SER A 179 -14.35 27.43 -14.37
C SER A 179 -14.20 27.90 -12.92
N ASN A 180 -13.68 29.12 -12.71
CA ASN A 180 -13.45 29.70 -11.38
C ASN A 180 -12.61 28.79 -10.47
N GLY A 181 -11.57 28.18 -11.04
CA GLY A 181 -10.65 27.28 -10.35
C GLY A 181 -11.20 25.86 -10.11
N LYS A 182 -12.37 25.52 -10.64
CA LYS A 182 -12.98 24.19 -10.47
C LYS A 182 -12.48 23.22 -11.53
N TYR A 183 -12.01 22.06 -11.10
CA TYR A 183 -11.54 20.98 -11.97
C TYR A 183 -11.96 19.62 -11.40
N ILE A 184 -11.85 18.57 -12.21
CA ILE A 184 -12.08 17.18 -11.79
C ILE A 184 -10.73 16.54 -11.49
N ALA A 185 -10.60 15.88 -10.33
CA ALA A 185 -9.49 14.99 -10.06
C ALA A 185 -9.89 13.54 -10.37
N VAL A 186 -9.13 12.88 -11.25
CA VAL A 186 -9.35 11.50 -11.65
C VAL A 186 -8.15 10.67 -11.23
N HIS A 187 -8.36 9.66 -10.40
CA HIS A 187 -7.36 8.62 -10.15
C HIS A 187 -7.61 7.45 -11.10
N LEU A 188 -6.73 7.27 -12.09
CA LEU A 188 -6.86 6.27 -13.13
C LEU A 188 -5.88 5.13 -12.90
N ARG A 189 -6.40 4.01 -12.40
CA ARG A 189 -5.61 2.83 -12.07
C ARG A 189 -5.55 1.80 -13.22
N PHE A 190 -5.05 2.25 -14.37
CA PHE A 190 -4.94 1.46 -15.61
C PHE A 190 -3.49 1.12 -15.97
N GLU A 191 -2.64 0.85 -14.97
CA GLU A 191 -1.26 0.41 -15.12
C GLU A 191 -1.18 -1.10 -15.37
N GLU A 192 -0.07 -1.57 -15.96
CA GLU A 192 0.13 -2.95 -16.39
C GLU A 192 -0.16 -3.97 -15.28
N ASP A 193 0.30 -3.72 -14.06
CA ASP A 193 0.05 -4.60 -12.92
C ASP A 193 -1.44 -4.74 -12.59
N MET A 194 -2.23 -3.68 -12.69
CA MET A 194 -3.65 -3.70 -12.37
C MET A 194 -4.46 -4.30 -13.52
N VAL A 195 -4.08 -4.04 -14.77
CA VAL A 195 -4.61 -4.73 -15.95
C VAL A 195 -4.35 -6.24 -15.81
N ALA A 196 -3.12 -6.64 -15.50
CA ALA A 196 -2.74 -8.04 -15.29
C ALA A 196 -3.50 -8.67 -14.10
N PHE A 197 -3.46 -8.04 -12.92
CA PHE A 197 -4.04 -8.56 -11.69
C PHE A 197 -5.56 -8.73 -11.75
N SER A 198 -6.25 -7.82 -12.44
CA SER A 198 -7.71 -7.84 -12.56
C SER A 198 -8.22 -9.08 -13.30
N CYS A 199 -7.39 -9.71 -14.12
CA CYS A 199 -7.79 -10.81 -15.00
C CYS A 199 -8.94 -10.46 -15.97
N CYS A 200 -9.12 -9.17 -16.25
CA CYS A 200 -10.07 -8.68 -17.23
C CYS A 200 -9.50 -8.82 -18.65
N VAL A 201 -10.38 -8.67 -19.64
CA VAL A 201 -10.03 -8.66 -21.06
C VAL A 201 -10.45 -7.31 -21.61
N TYR A 202 -9.55 -6.66 -22.33
CA TYR A 202 -9.77 -5.39 -23.02
C TYR A 202 -9.55 -5.58 -24.53
N ASP A 203 -9.36 -4.50 -25.27
CA ASP A 203 -9.36 -4.49 -26.74
C ASP A 203 -8.03 -4.93 -27.37
N GLY A 204 -7.12 -5.53 -26.59
CA GLY A 204 -5.82 -5.99 -27.06
C GLY A 204 -5.77 -7.44 -27.56
N GLY A 205 -6.88 -8.18 -27.47
CA GLY A 205 -7.01 -9.53 -28.05
C GLY A 205 -6.03 -10.57 -27.47
N ASP A 206 -5.62 -11.53 -28.30
CA ASP A 206 -4.73 -12.63 -27.88
C ASP A 206 -3.33 -12.16 -27.49
N GLU A 207 -2.87 -11.03 -28.04
CA GLU A 207 -1.58 -10.45 -27.70
C GLU A 207 -1.59 -9.91 -26.26
N GLU A 208 -2.58 -9.09 -25.90
CA GLU A 208 -2.78 -8.63 -24.53
C GLU A 208 -2.92 -9.81 -23.57
N LYS A 209 -3.67 -10.84 -23.94
CA LYS A 209 -3.84 -12.02 -23.08
C LYS A 209 -2.49 -12.67 -22.74
N LYS A 210 -1.63 -12.88 -23.74
CA LYS A 210 -0.29 -13.47 -23.54
C LYS A 210 0.60 -12.56 -22.69
N GLU A 211 0.60 -11.26 -22.98
CA GLU A 211 1.35 -10.26 -22.22
C GLU A 211 0.93 -10.24 -20.73
N MET A 212 -0.38 -10.22 -20.47
CA MET A 212 -0.93 -10.24 -19.12
C MET A 212 -0.67 -11.57 -18.39
N ASP A 213 -0.62 -12.70 -19.09
CA ASP A 213 -0.25 -13.99 -18.50
C ASP A 213 1.22 -14.00 -18.05
N VAL A 214 2.13 -13.43 -18.86
CA VAL A 214 3.54 -13.25 -18.49
C VAL A 214 3.67 -12.31 -17.29
N ALA A 215 3.02 -11.14 -17.33
CA ALA A 215 3.04 -10.18 -16.23
C ALA A 215 2.49 -10.78 -14.92
N ARG A 216 1.43 -11.60 -15.00
CA ARG A 216 0.87 -12.33 -13.85
C ARG A 216 1.87 -13.30 -13.24
N GLU A 217 2.59 -14.04 -14.07
CA GLU A 217 3.57 -15.03 -13.60
C GLU A 217 4.76 -14.34 -12.93
N ILE A 218 5.31 -13.30 -13.55
CA ILE A 218 6.40 -12.49 -12.99
C ILE A 218 5.98 -11.86 -11.66
N GLY A 219 4.81 -11.22 -11.61
CA GLY A 219 4.36 -10.43 -10.46
C GLY A 219 3.87 -11.27 -9.26
N TRP A 220 3.21 -12.41 -9.50
CA TRP A 220 2.53 -13.17 -8.44
C TRP A 220 2.80 -14.68 -8.42
N ARG A 221 3.74 -15.19 -9.24
CA ARG A 221 4.29 -16.56 -9.18
C ARG A 221 3.24 -17.66 -9.01
N GLY A 222 2.60 -18.05 -10.11
CA GLY A 222 1.59 -19.10 -10.13
C GLY A 222 0.30 -18.80 -9.34
N LYS A 223 0.11 -17.62 -8.74
CA LYS A 223 -1.12 -17.25 -8.01
C LYS A 223 -2.38 -17.41 -8.85
N PHE A 224 -2.28 -17.17 -10.16
CA PHE A 224 -3.41 -17.21 -11.08
C PHE A 224 -3.60 -18.56 -11.75
N THR A 225 -2.58 -19.42 -11.74
CA THR A 225 -2.57 -20.75 -12.36
C THR A 225 -2.73 -21.90 -11.36
N ARG A 226 -2.98 -21.61 -10.07
CA ARG A 226 -3.20 -22.63 -9.04
C ARG A 226 -4.36 -23.57 -9.39
N ARG A 227 -4.17 -24.86 -9.13
CA ARG A 227 -5.21 -25.89 -9.32
C ARG A 227 -6.51 -25.49 -8.62
N GLY A 228 -7.63 -25.57 -9.35
CA GLY A 228 -8.96 -25.23 -8.85
C GLY A 228 -9.33 -23.74 -8.95
N LYS A 229 -8.41 -22.87 -9.37
CA LYS A 229 -8.73 -21.46 -9.61
C LYS A 229 -9.30 -21.28 -11.01
N VAL A 230 -10.55 -20.79 -11.10
CA VAL A 230 -11.23 -20.50 -12.36
C VAL A 230 -11.35 -18.99 -12.53
N ILE A 231 -10.81 -18.47 -13.62
CA ILE A 231 -10.88 -17.05 -13.97
C ILE A 231 -12.01 -16.85 -14.97
N ARG A 232 -12.95 -15.95 -14.65
CA ARG A 232 -14.10 -15.62 -15.51
C ARG A 232 -14.14 -14.11 -15.75
N PRO A 233 -13.44 -13.59 -16.78
CA PRO A 233 -13.28 -12.16 -17.00
C PRO A 233 -14.60 -11.39 -17.08
N GLY A 234 -15.61 -11.94 -17.77
CA GLY A 234 -16.93 -11.32 -17.88
C GLY A 234 -17.63 -11.13 -16.52
N ILE A 235 -17.55 -12.11 -15.62
CA ILE A 235 -18.10 -12.00 -14.25
C ILE A 235 -17.32 -10.97 -13.43
N ILE A 236 -16.00 -10.89 -13.60
CA ILE A 236 -15.17 -9.89 -12.91
C ILE A 236 -15.61 -8.48 -13.34
N ARG A 237 -15.82 -8.26 -14.64
CA ARG A 237 -16.26 -6.98 -15.19
C ARG A 237 -17.66 -6.57 -14.71
N MET A 238 -18.63 -7.47 -14.78
CA MET A 238 -20.00 -7.19 -14.29
C MET A 238 -20.04 -6.85 -12.80
N ASN A 239 -19.11 -7.37 -12.00
CA ASN A 239 -19.00 -7.05 -10.57
C ASN A 239 -18.24 -5.75 -10.29
N GLY A 240 -17.89 -4.96 -11.31
CA GLY A 240 -17.15 -3.70 -11.13
C GLY A 240 -15.71 -3.87 -10.65
N LYS A 241 -15.10 -5.04 -10.90
CA LYS A 241 -13.72 -5.35 -10.45
C LYS A 241 -12.65 -5.13 -11.52
N CYS A 242 -13.05 -4.73 -12.73
CA CYS A 242 -12.11 -4.33 -13.78
C CYS A 242 -11.81 -2.83 -13.66
N PRO A 243 -10.54 -2.43 -13.74
CA PRO A 243 -10.17 -1.05 -14.07
C PRO A 243 -10.94 -0.54 -15.30
N LEU A 244 -11.38 0.72 -15.24
CA LEU A 244 -11.93 1.40 -16.42
C LEU A 244 -10.78 1.80 -17.35
N THR A 245 -10.97 1.64 -18.65
CA THR A 245 -10.02 2.18 -19.64
C THR A 245 -10.10 3.71 -19.68
N PRO A 246 -9.07 4.42 -20.17
CA PRO A 246 -9.16 5.87 -20.31
C PRO A 246 -10.35 6.32 -21.19
N LEU A 247 -10.69 5.53 -22.24
CA LEU A 247 -11.90 5.74 -23.05
C LEU A 247 -13.17 5.67 -22.21
N GLU A 248 -13.33 4.61 -21.40
CA GLU A 248 -14.51 4.42 -20.55
C GLU A 248 -14.67 5.53 -19.52
N VAL A 249 -13.56 5.98 -18.92
CA VAL A 249 -13.56 7.13 -18.02
C VAL A 249 -14.00 8.40 -18.76
N GLY A 250 -13.49 8.63 -19.97
CA GLY A 250 -13.88 9.79 -20.77
C GLY A 250 -15.36 9.78 -21.14
N LEU A 251 -15.89 8.64 -21.58
CA LEU A 251 -17.31 8.47 -21.88
C LEU A 251 -18.19 8.66 -20.64
N MET A 252 -17.77 8.13 -19.49
CA MET A 252 -18.46 8.34 -18.21
C MET A 252 -18.54 9.83 -17.87
N LEU A 253 -17.42 10.56 -17.94
CA LEU A 253 -17.38 12.00 -17.65
C LEU A 253 -18.23 12.81 -18.63
N ARG A 254 -18.22 12.46 -19.93
CA ARG A 254 -19.11 13.05 -20.93
C ARG A 254 -20.58 12.79 -20.59
N GLY A 255 -20.93 11.57 -20.19
CA GLY A 255 -22.28 11.21 -19.74
C GLY A 255 -22.75 11.97 -18.50
N MET A 256 -21.82 12.40 -17.63
CA MET A 256 -22.11 13.26 -16.48
C MET A 256 -22.27 14.75 -16.84
N GLY A 257 -22.12 15.12 -18.12
CA GLY A 257 -22.29 16.49 -18.61
C GLY A 257 -21.02 17.33 -18.68
N PHE A 258 -19.84 16.74 -18.40
CA PHE A 258 -18.57 17.42 -18.61
C PHE A 258 -18.23 17.51 -20.10
N ASN A 259 -17.50 18.54 -20.51
CA ASN A 259 -17.19 18.78 -21.92
C ASN A 259 -15.70 19.10 -22.10
N ASN A 260 -15.30 19.45 -23.33
CA ASN A 260 -13.90 19.72 -23.66
C ASN A 260 -13.32 20.98 -22.98
N LYS A 261 -14.14 21.81 -22.33
CA LYS A 261 -13.71 22.95 -21.51
C LYS A 261 -13.50 22.57 -20.03
N THR A 262 -13.76 21.32 -19.66
CA THR A 262 -13.54 20.85 -18.29
C THR A 262 -12.05 20.55 -18.09
N ALA A 263 -11.41 21.26 -17.16
CA ALA A 263 -10.07 20.93 -16.71
C ALA A 263 -10.09 19.64 -15.85
N ILE A 264 -9.11 18.76 -16.09
CA ILE A 264 -8.97 17.49 -15.39
C ILE A 264 -7.54 17.40 -14.85
N TYR A 265 -7.39 17.08 -13.56
CA TYR A 265 -6.14 16.56 -13.01
C TYR A 265 -6.19 15.04 -13.04
N LEU A 266 -5.28 14.41 -13.78
CA LEU A 266 -5.16 12.96 -13.87
C LEU A 266 -4.01 12.48 -12.97
N ALA A 267 -4.34 11.68 -11.97
CA ALA A 267 -3.40 10.95 -11.15
C ALA A 267 -3.34 9.49 -11.62
N SER A 268 -2.18 9.05 -12.10
CA SER A 268 -1.92 7.66 -12.49
C SER A 268 -0.43 7.34 -12.40
N GLY A 269 -0.10 6.06 -12.30
CA GLY A 269 1.23 5.57 -12.69
C GLY A 269 1.39 5.50 -14.21
N LYS A 270 2.31 4.64 -14.68
CA LYS A 270 2.51 4.40 -16.11
C LYS A 270 1.31 3.63 -16.68
N ILE A 271 0.46 4.33 -17.42
CA ILE A 271 -0.74 3.76 -18.04
C ILE A 271 -0.33 2.70 -19.08
N TYR A 272 -1.01 1.56 -19.03
CA TYR A 272 -0.79 0.44 -19.96
C TYR A 272 -1.11 0.87 -21.39
N LYS A 273 -0.12 0.72 -22.29
CA LYS A 273 -0.19 1.13 -23.71
C LYS A 273 -0.69 2.58 -23.87
N SER A 274 -0.16 3.50 -23.05
CA SER A 274 -0.62 4.90 -22.95
C SER A 274 -0.79 5.61 -24.30
N GLU A 275 0.15 5.45 -25.24
CA GLU A 275 0.09 6.05 -26.59
C GLU A 275 -1.24 5.75 -27.30
N LYS A 276 -1.74 4.51 -27.17
CA LYS A 276 -3.01 4.08 -27.75
C LYS A 276 -4.18 4.38 -26.82
N THR A 277 -4.05 4.05 -25.53
CA THR A 277 -5.20 4.02 -24.61
C THR A 277 -5.62 5.41 -24.15
N MET A 278 -4.70 6.38 -24.09
CA MET A 278 -4.98 7.75 -23.64
C MET A 278 -5.55 8.67 -24.72
N ALA A 279 -5.29 8.37 -26.00
CA ALA A 279 -5.69 9.24 -27.11
C ALA A 279 -7.17 9.66 -27.07
N PRO A 280 -8.15 8.76 -26.84
CA PRO A 280 -9.56 9.15 -26.77
C PRO A 280 -9.89 10.06 -25.58
N LEU A 281 -9.22 9.86 -24.43
CA LEU A 281 -9.45 10.69 -23.24
C LEU A 281 -8.93 12.11 -23.45
N LEU A 282 -7.76 12.25 -24.07
CA LEU A 282 -7.15 13.54 -24.40
C LEU A 282 -7.98 14.30 -25.46
N GLU A 283 -8.51 13.59 -26.46
CA GLU A 283 -9.43 14.17 -27.45
C GLU A 283 -10.71 14.70 -26.79
N MET A 284 -11.29 13.93 -25.87
CA MET A 284 -12.49 14.35 -25.13
C MET A 284 -12.22 15.50 -24.15
N PHE A 285 -11.04 15.55 -23.52
CA PHE A 285 -10.69 16.51 -22.48
C PHE A 285 -9.27 17.09 -22.72
N PRO A 286 -9.14 18.07 -23.64
CA PRO A 286 -7.84 18.62 -24.03
C PRO A 286 -7.16 19.45 -22.93
N LEU A 287 -7.90 19.85 -21.88
CA LEU A 287 -7.36 20.58 -20.73
C LEU A 287 -6.85 19.65 -19.61
N LEU A 288 -6.69 18.36 -19.90
CA LEU A 288 -6.15 17.39 -18.96
C LEU A 288 -4.69 17.72 -18.59
N GLN A 289 -4.40 17.66 -17.30
CA GLN A 289 -3.08 17.91 -16.72
C GLN A 289 -2.68 16.72 -15.84
N THR A 290 -1.37 16.48 -15.74
CA THR A 290 -0.78 15.50 -14.82
C THR A 290 0.23 16.21 -13.91
N LYS A 291 0.82 15.50 -12.96
CA LYS A 291 1.92 16.07 -12.15
C LYS A 291 3.10 16.52 -13.02
N GLU A 292 3.40 15.80 -14.10
CA GLU A 292 4.49 16.11 -15.04
C GLU A 292 4.19 17.34 -15.89
N THR A 293 2.92 17.64 -16.20
CA THR A 293 2.59 18.86 -16.95
C THR A 293 2.50 20.11 -16.07
N LEU A 294 2.40 19.93 -14.75
CA LEU A 294 2.21 20.99 -13.78
C LEU A 294 3.45 21.32 -12.97
N ALA A 295 4.42 20.41 -12.83
CA ALA A 295 5.67 20.63 -12.12
C ALA A 295 6.87 20.54 -13.05
N SER A 296 7.94 21.24 -12.70
CA SER A 296 9.22 21.11 -13.40
C SER A 296 9.93 19.81 -13.03
N ASP A 297 10.91 19.41 -13.84
CA ASP A 297 11.72 18.24 -13.53
C ASP A 297 12.52 18.40 -12.23
N GLU A 298 12.95 19.62 -11.90
CA GLU A 298 13.65 19.95 -10.64
C GLU A 298 12.72 19.81 -9.43
N GLU A 299 11.47 20.25 -9.55
CA GLU A 299 10.47 20.11 -8.47
C GLU A 299 10.11 18.63 -8.22
N LEU A 300 10.13 17.82 -9.29
CA LEU A 300 9.83 16.39 -9.21
C LEU A 300 11.05 15.55 -8.81
N ALA A 301 12.28 16.04 -9.03
CA ALA A 301 13.52 15.28 -8.80
C ALA A 301 13.61 14.63 -7.41
N PRO A 302 13.24 15.30 -6.29
CA PRO A 302 13.29 14.68 -4.96
C PRO A 302 12.34 13.47 -4.77
N PHE A 303 11.34 13.33 -5.66
CA PHE A 303 10.33 12.28 -5.61
C PHE A 303 10.53 11.21 -6.68
N LYS A 304 11.51 11.39 -7.57
CA LYS A 304 11.86 10.37 -8.57
C LYS A 304 12.61 9.24 -7.87
N MET A 305 12.15 8.02 -8.10
CA MET A 305 12.87 6.83 -7.66
C MET A 305 14.04 6.57 -8.60
N GLU A 306 15.25 6.43 -8.07
CA GLU A 306 16.32 5.77 -8.79
C GLU A 306 15.89 4.31 -9.01
N VAL A 307 15.43 4.02 -10.22
CA VAL A 307 15.26 2.63 -10.66
C VAL A 307 16.68 2.08 -10.74
N ILE A 308 17.08 1.31 -9.74
CA ILE A 308 18.25 0.44 -9.86
C ILE A 308 17.87 -0.58 -10.94
N GLU A 309 18.19 -0.27 -12.19
CA GLU A 309 18.31 -1.27 -13.24
C GLU A 309 19.44 -2.20 -12.80
N THR A 310 19.08 -3.31 -12.15
CA THR A 310 19.97 -4.46 -12.10
C THR A 310 20.11 -4.93 -13.54
N SER A 311 21.11 -4.40 -14.22
CA SER A 311 21.61 -4.90 -15.50
C SER A 311 21.90 -6.39 -15.35
N LEU A 312 21.00 -7.21 -15.89
CA LEU A 312 21.29 -8.60 -16.19
C LEU A 312 22.21 -8.60 -17.42
N THR A 313 23.49 -8.35 -17.20
CA THR A 313 24.53 -8.56 -18.19
C THR A 313 25.67 -9.35 -17.57
N GLN A 314 26.04 -10.42 -18.28
CA GLN A 314 27.27 -11.21 -18.21
C GLN A 314 27.33 -12.35 -17.18
N HIS A 315 26.91 -13.53 -17.64
CA HIS A 315 27.80 -14.70 -17.62
C HIS A 315 27.59 -15.53 -18.89
N GLU A 316 28.22 -15.10 -19.98
CA GLU A 316 28.70 -16.00 -21.02
C GLU A 316 30.23 -15.95 -21.00
N SER A 317 30.83 -17.14 -21.12
CA SER A 317 32.25 -17.43 -21.36
C SER A 317 33.25 -17.15 -20.24
N THR A 318 33.65 -18.19 -19.52
CA THR A 318 35.05 -18.68 -19.56
C THR A 318 35.16 -20.09 -18.94
N GLN A 319 35.66 -21.02 -19.77
CA GLN A 319 36.20 -22.37 -19.52
C GLN A 319 35.35 -23.40 -18.79
#